data_AF-A0A3M1Z9M3-F1
#
_entry.id   AF-A0A3M1Z9M3-F1
#
_cell.length_a   1.000
_cell.length_b   1.000
_cell.length_c   1.000
_cell.angle_alpha   90.00
_cell.angle_beta   90.00
_cell.angle_gamma   90.00
#
_symmetry.space_group_name_H-M   'P 1'
#
loop_
_entity.id
_entity.type
_entity.pdbx_description
1 polymer ?
#
loop_
_entity_poly.entity_id
_entity_poly.type
_entity_poly.pdbx_seq_one_letter_code
_entity_poly.pdbx_strand_id
1 'polypeptide(L)'
;YIVDDQDGIRDPLGMSGVRLEARVHIVTGAVTSAQNIVKCCNRAGLQVADIVLEPLASAEAVLTEDEREIGVALVDMGGGTTDILVVSQGAVRHSSVLALGGAHVTNDIAVGLRTPVADAEKIKRRHGCALASLVGKDETLEVPSVGGRRPRMMGRKTLAEIVEPRMEELLTLVHNDLQQANMEDRLASGLVLTGGGSLLEGTVEMAEQIFGGVPVRRGFPLQPETLPDGLRDPAFATSVGLVLHAARASIEGVDPLDPADENLFAKIARRMKGWFRNFF
;
A
#
# COMPACT_ATOMS: atom_id res chain seq x y z
N TYR A 1 -22.03 7.98 -12.26
CA TYR A 1 -22.53 9.00 -13.21
C TYR A 1 -23.94 9.40 -12.84
N ILE A 2 -24.36 10.60 -13.26
CA ILE A 2 -25.70 11.13 -13.07
C ILE A 2 -26.24 11.53 -14.46
N VAL A 3 -27.40 11.00 -14.86
CA VAL A 3 -28.07 11.36 -16.13
C VAL A 3 -29.44 11.94 -15.79
N ASP A 4 -29.69 13.20 -16.17
CA ASP A 4 -30.95 13.91 -15.90
C ASP A 4 -31.48 13.71 -14.46
N ASP A 5 -30.61 13.98 -13.48
CA ASP A 5 -30.84 13.86 -12.03
C ASP A 5 -30.94 12.42 -11.46
N GLN A 6 -30.75 11.39 -12.29
CA GLN A 6 -30.64 10.00 -11.83
C GLN A 6 -29.19 9.64 -11.49
N ASP A 7 -28.88 9.53 -10.19
CA ASP A 7 -27.57 9.12 -9.66
C ASP A 7 -27.40 7.60 -9.62
N GLY A 8 -26.17 7.12 -9.42
CA GLY A 8 -25.84 5.69 -9.28
C GLY A 8 -25.61 4.95 -10.60
N ILE A 9 -25.54 5.65 -11.73
CA ILE A 9 -25.29 5.04 -13.04
C ILE A 9 -23.81 4.67 -13.15
N ARG A 10 -23.49 3.39 -13.37
CA ARG A 10 -22.10 2.88 -13.51
C ARG A 10 -21.52 3.13 -14.91
N ASP A 11 -22.30 2.87 -15.96
CA ASP A 11 -21.92 3.12 -17.34
C ASP A 11 -23.06 3.87 -18.06
N PRO A 12 -22.85 5.15 -18.43
CA PRO A 12 -23.86 5.94 -19.12
C PRO A 12 -23.88 5.70 -20.64
N LEU A 13 -23.00 4.85 -21.19
CA LEU A 13 -22.94 4.60 -22.64
C LEU A 13 -24.28 4.05 -23.16
N GLY A 14 -24.80 4.69 -24.21
CA GLY A 14 -26.09 4.33 -24.82
C GLY A 14 -27.32 4.93 -24.14
N MET A 15 -27.15 5.64 -23.01
CA MET A 15 -28.25 6.39 -22.39
C MET A 15 -28.51 7.70 -23.13
N SER A 16 -29.78 8.08 -23.25
CA SER A 16 -30.18 9.40 -23.76
C SER A 16 -30.48 10.32 -22.59
N GLY A 17 -29.95 11.54 -22.63
CA GLY A 17 -30.23 12.56 -21.63
C GLY A 17 -29.78 13.95 -22.08
N VAL A 18 -30.22 14.98 -21.37
CA VAL A 18 -29.86 16.38 -21.65
C VAL A 18 -28.61 16.78 -20.85
N ARG A 19 -28.43 16.22 -19.66
CA ARG A 19 -27.30 16.51 -18.77
C ARG A 19 -26.65 15.21 -18.26
N LEU A 20 -25.33 15.14 -18.39
CA LEU A 20 -24.49 14.10 -17.80
C LEU A 20 -23.53 14.74 -16.78
N GLU A 21 -23.53 14.23 -15.56
CA GLU A 21 -22.58 14.61 -14.52
C GLU A 21 -21.74 13.40 -14.07
N ALA A 22 -20.49 13.64 -13.70
CA ALA A 22 -19.57 12.63 -13.23
C ALA A 22 -18.90 13.08 -11.92
N ARG A 23 -18.83 12.18 -10.94
CA ARG A 23 -17.99 12.36 -9.76
C ARG A 23 -16.69 11.63 -10.01
N VAL A 24 -15.59 12.36 -10.05
CA VAL A 24 -14.25 11.83 -10.39
C VAL A 24 -13.30 12.01 -9.23
N HIS A 25 -12.47 10.99 -8.97
CA HIS A 25 -11.36 11.09 -8.04
C HIS A 25 -10.10 11.49 -8.81
N ILE A 26 -9.54 12.66 -8.51
CA ILE A 26 -8.38 13.20 -9.25
C ILE A 26 -7.11 13.03 -8.41
N VAL A 27 -6.17 12.23 -8.91
CA VAL A 27 -4.82 12.10 -8.35
C VAL A 27 -3.85 12.92 -9.19
N THR A 28 -3.08 13.79 -8.53
CA THR A 28 -2.05 14.60 -9.19
C THR A 28 -0.68 14.26 -8.61
N GLY A 29 0.36 14.47 -9.41
CA GLY A 29 1.73 14.20 -8.99
C GLY A 29 2.71 15.13 -9.68
N ALA A 30 3.87 15.33 -9.06
CA ALA A 30 4.94 16.12 -9.65
C ALA A 30 5.50 15.39 -10.88
N VAL A 31 5.36 16.00 -12.06
CA VAL A 31 5.85 15.40 -13.31
C VAL A 31 7.36 15.14 -13.26
N THR A 32 8.11 15.99 -12.56
CA THR A 32 9.56 15.83 -12.33
C THR A 32 9.88 14.54 -11.58
N SER A 33 9.09 14.16 -10.56
CA SER A 33 9.27 12.91 -9.83
C SER A 33 9.05 11.69 -10.72
N ALA A 34 7.98 11.69 -11.52
CA ALA A 34 7.71 10.62 -12.48
C ALA A 34 8.84 10.48 -13.52
N GLN A 35 9.33 11.61 -14.04
CA GLN A 35 10.46 11.62 -14.98
C GLN A 35 11.76 11.07 -14.38
N ASN A 36 12.04 11.38 -13.11
CA ASN A 36 13.25 10.88 -12.45
C ASN A 36 13.24 9.36 -12.34
N ILE A 37 12.07 8.76 -12.05
CA ILE A 37 11.88 7.30 -12.04
C ILE A 37 12.12 6.73 -13.44
N VAL A 38 11.47 7.28 -14.47
CA VAL A 38 11.64 6.82 -15.86
C VAL A 38 13.10 6.89 -16.32
N LYS A 39 13.77 8.02 -16.06
CA LYS A 39 15.20 8.20 -16.40
C LYS A 39 16.09 7.21 -15.65
N CYS A 40 15.77 6.89 -14.40
CA CYS A 40 16.51 5.90 -13.62
C CYS A 40 16.45 4.51 -14.28
N CYS A 41 15.25 4.04 -14.62
CA CYS A 41 15.05 2.76 -15.33
C CYS A 41 15.78 2.73 -16.67
N ASN A 42 15.66 3.82 -17.46
CA ASN A 42 16.33 3.92 -18.76
C ASN A 42 17.85 3.87 -18.65
N ARG A 43 18.44 4.51 -17.63
CA ARG A 43 19.89 4.43 -17.35
C ARG A 43 20.36 3.04 -16.96
N ALA A 44 19.47 2.21 -16.43
CA ALA A 44 19.72 0.79 -16.17
C ALA A 44 19.54 -0.10 -17.42
N GLY A 45 19.24 0.49 -18.59
CA GLY A 45 19.02 -0.25 -19.84
C GLY A 45 17.61 -0.84 -19.99
N LEU A 46 16.65 -0.40 -19.16
CA LEU A 46 15.26 -0.86 -19.19
C LEU A 46 14.38 0.18 -19.88
N GLN A 47 13.40 -0.26 -20.67
CA GLN A 47 12.37 0.64 -21.22
C GLN A 47 11.13 0.62 -20.33
N VAL A 48 10.64 1.80 -19.94
CA VAL A 48 9.42 1.90 -19.13
C VAL A 48 8.18 1.75 -20.01
N ALA A 49 7.48 0.62 -19.85
CA ALA A 49 6.24 0.36 -20.55
C ALA A 49 5.13 1.30 -20.08
N ASP A 50 4.91 1.42 -18.77
CA ASP A 50 3.93 2.31 -18.13
C ASP A 50 4.30 2.73 -16.71
N ILE A 51 3.61 3.77 -16.22
CA ILE A 51 3.61 4.22 -14.83
C ILE A 51 2.23 3.86 -14.27
N VAL A 52 2.13 3.62 -12.96
CA VAL A 52 0.86 3.37 -12.27
C VAL A 52 0.95 4.00 -10.89
N LEU A 53 -0.17 4.45 -10.34
CA LEU A 53 -0.26 4.84 -8.94
C LEU A 53 -0.11 3.59 -8.06
N GLU A 54 0.92 3.55 -7.22
CA GLU A 54 1.28 2.40 -6.39
C GLU A 54 0.10 1.73 -5.67
N PRO A 55 -0.72 2.44 -4.86
CA PRO A 55 -1.83 1.80 -4.17
C PRO A 55 -2.88 1.17 -5.10
N LEU A 56 -3.04 1.64 -6.35
CA LEU A 56 -3.91 0.97 -7.33
C LEU A 56 -3.31 -0.35 -7.80
N ALA A 57 -1.99 -0.40 -8.01
CA ALA A 57 -1.31 -1.63 -8.35
C ALA A 57 -1.44 -2.64 -7.20
N SER A 58 -1.15 -2.22 -5.96
CA SER A 58 -1.29 -3.09 -4.77
C SER A 58 -2.72 -3.60 -4.62
N ALA A 59 -3.73 -2.73 -4.81
CA ALA A 59 -5.14 -3.11 -4.78
C ALA A 59 -5.48 -4.17 -5.82
N GLU A 60 -4.89 -4.09 -7.02
CA GLU A 60 -5.09 -5.05 -8.10
C GLU A 60 -4.62 -6.45 -7.76
N ALA A 61 -3.56 -6.55 -6.96
CA ALA A 61 -3.03 -7.83 -6.54
C ALA A 61 -3.82 -8.46 -5.38
N VAL A 62 -4.32 -7.66 -4.43
CA VAL A 62 -4.75 -8.19 -3.11
C VAL A 62 -6.22 -8.04 -2.77
N LEU A 63 -6.97 -7.16 -3.45
CA LEU A 63 -8.40 -6.97 -3.20
C LEU A 63 -9.24 -7.88 -4.09
N THR A 64 -10.30 -8.44 -3.53
CA THR A 64 -11.33 -9.16 -4.31
C THR A 64 -12.32 -8.17 -4.94
N GLU A 65 -13.08 -8.64 -5.95
CA GLU A 65 -14.14 -7.82 -6.53
C GLU A 65 -15.25 -7.52 -5.51
N ASP A 66 -15.59 -8.49 -4.66
CA ASP A 66 -16.62 -8.30 -3.62
C ASP A 66 -16.21 -7.22 -2.61
N GLU A 67 -14.94 -7.19 -2.18
CA GLU A 67 -14.42 -6.15 -1.29
C GLU A 67 -14.51 -4.76 -1.93
N ARG A 68 -14.16 -4.66 -3.22
CA ARG A 68 -14.22 -3.40 -3.99
C ARG A 68 -15.65 -2.92 -4.19
N GLU A 69 -16.60 -3.82 -4.37
CA GLU A 69 -18.01 -3.48 -4.55
C GLU A 69 -18.64 -3.04 -3.22
N ILE A 70 -18.44 -3.82 -2.14
CA ILE A 70 -18.99 -3.55 -0.81
C ILE A 70 -18.39 -2.29 -0.20
N GLY A 71 -17.06 -2.15 -0.23
CA GLY A 71 -16.34 -1.07 0.40
C GLY A 71 -15.20 -1.54 1.30
N VAL A 72 -13.97 -1.22 0.93
CA VAL A 72 -12.75 -1.69 1.61
C VAL A 72 -11.69 -0.59 1.64
N ALA A 73 -10.90 -0.57 2.71
CA ALA A 73 -9.67 0.22 2.78
C ALA A 73 -8.45 -0.70 2.63
N LEU A 74 -7.65 -0.45 1.61
CA LEU A 74 -6.31 -1.00 1.48
C LEU A 74 -5.32 -0.09 2.20
N VAL A 75 -4.46 -0.69 3.03
CA VAL A 75 -3.36 -0.01 3.71
C VAL A 75 -2.06 -0.73 3.35
N ASP A 76 -1.27 -0.13 2.47
CA ASP A 76 0.03 -0.66 2.03
C ASP A 76 1.14 -0.12 2.92
N MET A 77 1.67 -0.97 3.80
CA MET A 77 2.66 -0.61 4.81
C MET A 77 4.07 -0.84 4.24
N GLY A 78 4.61 0.19 3.60
CA GLY A 78 5.94 0.18 3.01
C GLY A 78 7.08 0.41 4.01
N GLY A 79 8.29 0.60 3.46
CA GLY A 79 9.47 0.94 4.26
C GLY A 79 9.46 2.39 4.75
N GLY A 80 9.25 3.33 3.82
CA GLY A 80 9.26 4.77 4.12
C GLY A 80 7.87 5.39 4.27
N THR A 81 6.88 4.82 3.61
CA THR A 81 5.50 5.33 3.54
C THR A 81 4.50 4.26 3.91
N THR A 82 3.29 4.72 4.23
CA THR A 82 2.10 3.89 4.31
C THR A 82 1.05 4.52 3.41
N ASP A 83 0.61 3.79 2.41
CA ASP A 83 -0.30 4.26 1.38
C ASP A 83 -1.72 3.75 1.66
N ILE A 84 -2.72 4.61 1.54
CA ILE A 84 -4.13 4.31 1.86
C ILE A 84 -4.95 4.46 0.59
N LEU A 85 -5.81 3.48 0.31
CA LEU A 85 -6.77 3.52 -0.79
C LEU A 85 -8.12 2.99 -0.32
N VAL A 86 -9.18 3.77 -0.48
CA VAL A 86 -10.55 3.32 -0.22
C VAL A 86 -11.26 3.07 -1.54
N VAL A 87 -11.82 1.88 -1.72
CA VAL A 87 -12.60 1.49 -2.90
C VAL A 87 -13.99 1.11 -2.44
N SER A 88 -15.03 1.60 -3.11
CA SER A 88 -16.43 1.22 -2.83
C SER A 88 -17.28 1.40 -4.09
N GLN A 89 -18.15 0.42 -4.38
CA GLN A 89 -18.92 0.31 -5.63
C GLN A 89 -18.01 0.34 -6.87
N GLY A 90 -16.88 -0.38 -6.78
CA GLY A 90 -15.90 -0.51 -7.88
C GLY A 90 -15.09 0.76 -8.19
N ALA A 91 -15.28 1.85 -7.44
CA ALA A 91 -14.61 3.13 -7.67
C ALA A 91 -13.77 3.56 -6.46
N VAL A 92 -12.62 4.20 -6.73
CA VAL A 92 -11.80 4.81 -5.67
C VAL A 92 -12.54 6.01 -5.07
N ARG A 93 -12.62 6.03 -3.75
CA ARG A 93 -13.29 7.08 -2.96
C ARG A 93 -12.31 7.99 -2.23
N HIS A 94 -11.14 7.46 -1.88
CA HIS A 94 -10.10 8.18 -1.18
C HIS A 94 -8.74 7.56 -1.49
N SER A 95 -7.71 8.41 -1.50
CA SER A 95 -6.31 7.98 -1.59
C SER A 95 -5.43 8.97 -0.84
N SER A 96 -4.55 8.48 0.02
CA SER A 96 -3.62 9.31 0.78
C SER A 96 -2.31 8.56 1.05
N VAL A 97 -1.29 9.28 1.47
CA VAL A 97 0.03 8.73 1.80
C VAL A 97 0.51 9.33 3.10
N LEU A 98 0.90 8.48 4.04
CA LEU A 98 1.56 8.87 5.28
C LEU A 98 3.07 8.69 5.11
N ALA A 99 3.86 9.70 5.50
CA ALA A 99 5.32 9.64 5.50
C ALA A 99 5.87 8.86 6.72
N LEU A 100 5.26 7.71 7.01
CA LEU A 100 5.60 6.80 8.10
C LEU A 100 5.48 5.36 7.60
N GLY A 101 6.39 4.48 8.02
CA GLY A 101 6.48 3.11 7.53
C GLY A 101 7.46 2.27 8.34
N GLY A 102 7.73 1.04 7.89
CA GLY A 102 8.50 0.05 8.65
C GLY A 102 9.95 0.46 8.99
N ALA A 103 10.55 1.42 8.29
CA ALA A 103 11.88 1.95 8.61
C ALA A 103 11.90 2.76 9.92
N HIS A 104 10.76 3.36 10.30
CA HIS A 104 10.63 4.09 11.56
C HIS A 104 10.62 3.12 12.74
N VAL A 105 9.94 1.98 12.60
CA VAL A 105 10.03 0.86 13.57
C VAL A 105 11.47 0.39 13.71
N THR A 106 12.19 0.22 12.59
CA THR A 106 13.59 -0.18 12.60
C THR A 106 14.48 0.83 13.32
N ASN A 107 14.23 2.13 13.12
CA ASN A 107 14.97 3.19 13.79
C ASN A 107 14.72 3.19 15.31
N ASP A 108 13.48 3.02 15.73
CA ASP A 108 13.12 2.94 17.15
C ASP A 108 13.78 1.74 17.82
N ILE A 109 13.81 0.58 17.15
CA ILE A 109 14.54 -0.60 17.62
C ILE A 109 16.04 -0.31 17.72
N ALA A 110 16.63 0.32 16.70
CA ALA A 110 18.06 0.64 16.70
C ALA A 110 18.45 1.53 17.88
N VAL A 111 17.65 2.56 18.16
CA VAL A 111 17.85 3.50 19.27
C VAL A 111 17.58 2.82 20.61
N GLY A 112 16.42 2.17 20.76
CA GLY A 112 15.97 1.54 22.01
C GLY A 112 16.87 0.39 22.45
N LEU A 113 17.30 -0.45 21.51
CA LEU A 113 18.23 -1.55 21.79
C LEU A 113 19.71 -1.17 21.69
N ARG A 114 20.04 0.04 21.20
CA ARG A 114 21.43 0.49 20.96
C ARG A 114 22.20 -0.50 20.08
N THR A 115 21.58 -0.87 18.96
CA THR A 115 22.09 -1.83 17.97
C THR A 115 22.22 -1.16 16.61
N PRO A 116 23.14 -1.56 15.72
CA PRO A 116 23.22 -1.01 14.37
C PRO A 116 21.89 -1.15 13.61
N VAL A 117 21.54 -0.15 12.79
CA VAL A 117 20.26 -0.13 12.03
C VAL A 117 20.06 -1.40 11.18
N ALA A 118 21.14 -1.89 10.55
CA ALA A 118 21.08 -3.12 9.76
C ALA A 118 20.75 -4.37 10.60
N ASP A 119 21.17 -4.40 11.86
CA ASP A 119 20.86 -5.49 12.78
C ASP A 119 19.48 -5.31 13.42
N ALA A 120 19.06 -4.06 13.68
CA ALA A 120 17.69 -3.74 14.07
C ALA A 120 16.67 -4.23 13.05
N GLU A 121 16.93 -4.06 11.74
CA GLU A 121 16.03 -4.57 10.69
C GLU A 121 15.93 -6.09 10.73
N LYS A 122 17.06 -6.79 10.91
CA LYS A 122 17.06 -8.26 11.03
C LYS A 122 16.30 -8.72 12.26
N ILE A 123 16.49 -8.03 13.40
CA ILE A 123 15.78 -8.30 14.65
C ILE A 123 14.28 -8.07 14.47
N LYS A 124 13.88 -6.93 13.89
CA LYS A 124 12.48 -6.60 13.58
C LYS A 124 11.82 -7.72 12.76
N ARG A 125 12.45 -8.12 11.65
CA ARG A 125 11.90 -9.13 10.74
C ARG A 125 11.79 -10.52 11.37
N ARG A 126 12.67 -10.88 12.31
CA ARG A 126 12.72 -12.22 12.92
C ARG A 126 11.94 -12.35 14.23
N HIS A 127 11.88 -11.27 15.01
CA HIS A 127 11.41 -11.31 16.40
C HIS A 127 10.45 -10.16 16.75
N GLY A 128 10.18 -9.24 15.83
CA GLY A 128 9.30 -8.12 16.08
C GLY A 128 7.84 -8.56 16.23
N CYS A 129 7.14 -7.90 17.15
CA CYS A 129 5.71 -8.08 17.39
C CYS A 129 5.10 -6.73 17.71
N ALA A 130 3.97 -6.42 17.10
CA ALA A 130 3.21 -5.20 17.30
C ALA A 130 2.47 -5.20 18.65
N LEU A 131 2.24 -6.36 19.27
CA LEU A 131 1.56 -6.47 20.57
C LEU A 131 2.45 -7.19 21.58
N ALA A 132 2.99 -6.46 22.56
CA ALA A 132 3.83 -7.04 23.62
C ALA A 132 3.07 -8.05 24.50
N SER A 133 1.73 -8.01 24.49
CA SER A 133 0.88 -8.99 25.16
C SER A 133 0.92 -10.39 24.53
N LEU A 134 1.30 -10.50 23.25
CA LEU A 134 1.46 -11.79 22.54
C LEU A 134 2.81 -12.46 22.83
N VAL A 135 3.78 -11.73 23.39
CA VAL A 135 5.14 -12.24 23.60
C VAL A 135 5.27 -12.94 24.95
N GLY A 136 5.78 -14.17 24.93
CA GLY A 136 6.05 -14.95 26.13
C GLY A 136 7.11 -14.32 27.04
N LYS A 137 6.94 -14.47 28.35
CA LYS A 137 7.84 -13.87 29.36
C LYS A 137 9.27 -14.42 29.30
N ASP A 138 9.44 -15.66 28.87
CA ASP A 138 10.72 -16.36 28.87
C ASP A 138 11.42 -16.35 27.49
N GLU A 139 10.82 -15.68 26.50
CA GLU A 139 11.43 -15.53 25.18
C GLU A 139 12.59 -14.53 25.23
N THR A 140 13.75 -14.94 24.74
CA THR A 140 14.95 -14.12 24.69
C THR A 140 15.53 -14.04 23.28
N LEU A 141 16.25 -12.96 23.00
CA LEU A 141 17.00 -12.78 21.76
C LEU A 141 18.41 -12.27 22.05
N GLU A 142 19.33 -12.58 21.14
CA GLU A 142 20.66 -11.98 21.11
C GLU A 142 20.63 -10.68 20.30
N VAL A 143 21.13 -9.60 20.91
CA VAL A 143 21.16 -8.26 20.33
C VAL A 143 22.62 -7.84 20.11
N PRO A 144 23.07 -7.65 18.86
CA PRO A 144 24.38 -7.08 18.57
C PRO A 144 24.52 -5.68 19.17
N SER A 145 25.67 -5.38 19.76
CA SER A 145 25.94 -4.08 20.37
C SER A 145 26.72 -3.17 19.42
N VAL A 146 26.51 -1.85 19.53
CA VAL A 146 27.33 -0.86 18.83
C VAL A 146 28.78 -0.83 19.34
N GLY A 147 29.72 -0.42 18.48
CA GLY A 147 31.10 -0.13 18.85
C GLY A 147 31.96 -1.35 19.20
N GLY A 148 31.70 -2.50 18.59
CA GLY A 148 32.50 -3.72 18.77
C GLY A 148 32.33 -4.40 20.14
N ARG A 149 31.37 -3.95 20.94
CA ARG A 149 31.00 -4.61 22.20
C ARG A 149 30.37 -5.97 21.91
N ARG A 150 30.49 -6.90 22.86
CA ARG A 150 29.86 -8.22 22.74
C ARG A 150 28.34 -8.10 22.60
N PRO A 151 27.69 -9.03 21.87
CA PRO A 151 26.24 -9.14 21.86
C PRO A 151 25.68 -9.32 23.28
N ARG A 152 24.43 -8.92 23.49
CA ARG A 152 23.74 -9.00 24.78
C ARG A 152 22.46 -9.83 24.62
N MET A 153 22.17 -10.67 25.61
CA MET A 153 20.88 -11.34 25.69
C MET A 153 19.84 -10.40 26.31
N MET A 154 18.67 -10.29 25.68
CA MET A 154 17.56 -9.47 26.14
C MET A 154 16.24 -10.23 25.98
N GLY A 155 15.22 -9.88 26.77
CA GLY A 155 13.88 -10.43 26.60
C GLY A 155 13.26 -9.94 25.29
N ARG A 156 12.59 -10.83 24.55
CA ARG A 156 11.84 -10.47 23.34
C ARG A 156 10.70 -9.50 23.66
N LYS A 157 10.16 -9.56 24.88
CA LYS A 157 9.17 -8.59 25.34
C LYS A 157 9.68 -7.15 25.30
N THR A 158 10.94 -6.91 25.64
CA THR A 158 11.55 -5.56 25.55
C THR A 158 11.61 -5.04 24.11
N LEU A 159 11.80 -5.92 23.13
CA LEU A 159 11.70 -5.55 21.72
C LEU A 159 10.25 -5.16 21.36
N ALA A 160 9.26 -5.96 21.77
CA ALA A 160 7.86 -5.65 21.51
C ALA A 160 7.40 -4.35 22.17
N GLU A 161 7.86 -4.06 23.39
CA GLU A 161 7.59 -2.78 24.10
C GLU A 161 8.17 -1.54 23.36
N ILE A 162 9.13 -1.73 22.45
CA ILE A 162 9.62 -0.66 21.56
C ILE A 162 8.78 -0.58 20.28
N VAL A 163 8.36 -1.73 19.74
CA VAL A 163 7.66 -1.83 18.46
C VAL A 163 6.19 -1.43 18.55
N GLU A 164 5.51 -1.85 19.62
CA GLU A 164 4.09 -1.61 19.88
C GLU A 164 3.69 -0.13 19.75
N PRO A 165 4.30 0.83 20.48
CA PRO A 165 3.88 2.22 20.39
C PRO A 165 4.07 2.84 19.00
N ARG A 166 5.08 2.40 18.23
CA ARG A 166 5.29 2.89 16.86
C ARG A 166 4.23 2.35 15.89
N MET A 167 3.86 1.07 16.05
CA MET A 167 2.81 0.46 15.23
C MET A 167 1.44 1.04 15.58
N GLU A 168 1.18 1.28 16.87
CA GLU A 168 -0.04 1.92 17.36
C GLU A 168 -0.18 3.34 16.79
N GLU A 169 0.89 4.14 16.83
CA GLU A 169 0.91 5.47 16.22
C GLU A 169 0.62 5.41 14.72
N LEU A 170 1.28 4.52 13.98
CA LEU A 170 1.09 4.39 12.54
C LEU A 170 -0.37 4.06 12.20
N LEU A 171 -0.93 3.03 12.84
CA LEU A 171 -2.31 2.62 12.58
C LEU A 171 -3.33 3.66 13.07
N THR A 172 -3.03 4.39 14.15
CA THR A 172 -3.86 5.52 14.61
C THR A 172 -3.84 6.66 13.59
N LEU A 173 -2.71 6.95 12.96
CA LEU A 173 -2.65 7.95 11.89
C LEU A 173 -3.45 7.52 10.66
N VAL A 174 -3.43 6.24 10.30
CA VAL A 174 -4.28 5.68 9.24
C VAL A 174 -5.76 5.84 9.60
N HIS A 175 -6.15 5.52 10.84
CA HIS A 175 -7.52 5.68 11.32
C HIS A 175 -7.97 7.14 11.27
N ASN A 176 -7.14 8.07 11.74
CA ASN A 176 -7.41 9.50 11.71
C ASN A 176 -7.57 10.04 10.27
N ASP A 177 -6.76 9.57 9.33
CA ASP A 177 -6.88 9.95 7.91
C ASP A 177 -8.23 9.52 7.32
N LEU A 178 -8.65 8.27 7.59
CA LEU A 178 -9.93 7.74 7.16
C LEU A 178 -11.13 8.48 7.80
N GLN A 179 -11.02 8.86 9.07
CA GLN A 179 -12.01 9.68 9.77
C GLN A 179 -12.12 11.08 9.15
N GLN A 180 -11.00 11.76 8.93
CA GLN A 180 -10.98 13.09 8.32
C GLN A 180 -11.54 13.07 6.90
N ALA A 181 -11.34 11.98 6.17
CA ALA A 181 -11.91 11.76 4.85
C ALA A 181 -13.41 11.33 4.87
N ASN A 182 -14.02 11.10 6.03
CA ASN A 182 -15.39 10.57 6.21
C ASN A 182 -15.60 9.22 5.51
N MET A 183 -14.61 8.32 5.64
CA MET A 183 -14.62 7.01 4.97
C MET A 183 -15.15 5.86 5.83
N GLU A 184 -15.30 6.03 7.14
CA GLU A 184 -15.64 4.94 8.08
C GLU A 184 -16.92 4.18 7.68
N ASP A 185 -17.99 4.89 7.32
CA ASP A 185 -19.27 4.30 6.90
C ASP A 185 -19.18 3.52 5.56
N ARG A 186 -18.06 3.63 4.85
CA ARG A 186 -17.81 3.00 3.55
C ARG A 186 -16.93 1.76 3.64
N LEU A 187 -16.51 1.34 4.84
CA LEU A 187 -15.61 0.20 5.04
C LEU A 187 -16.36 -1.07 5.46
N ALA A 188 -17.48 -1.36 4.80
CA ALA A 188 -18.34 -2.49 5.16
C ALA A 188 -17.64 -3.86 5.02
N SER A 189 -16.66 -3.97 4.12
CA SER A 189 -15.81 -5.15 3.96
C SER A 189 -14.54 -5.12 4.83
N GLY A 190 -14.32 -4.02 5.56
CA GLY A 190 -13.20 -3.86 6.48
C GLY A 190 -11.91 -3.33 5.86
N LEU A 191 -10.78 -3.71 6.47
CA LEU A 191 -9.44 -3.29 6.07
C LEU A 191 -8.61 -4.46 5.55
N VAL A 192 -7.81 -4.19 4.52
CA VAL A 192 -6.81 -5.10 3.98
C VAL A 192 -5.43 -4.47 4.17
N LEU A 193 -4.61 -5.09 5.01
CA LEU A 193 -3.23 -4.64 5.26
C LEU A 193 -2.27 -5.39 4.33
N THR A 194 -1.44 -4.67 3.57
CA THR A 194 -0.44 -5.26 2.69
C THR A 194 0.93 -4.58 2.86
N GLY A 195 1.91 -4.95 2.03
CA GLY A 195 3.27 -4.43 2.11
C GLY A 195 4.10 -5.12 3.19
N GLY A 196 5.42 -4.93 3.14
CA GLY A 196 6.35 -5.63 4.04
C GLY A 196 6.18 -5.27 5.52
N GLY A 197 5.68 -4.07 5.84
CA GLY A 197 5.37 -3.64 7.19
C GLY A 197 4.19 -4.39 7.81
N SER A 198 3.23 -4.83 7.00
CA SER A 198 2.07 -5.59 7.47
C SER A 198 2.42 -6.98 7.99
N LEU A 199 3.61 -7.50 7.65
CA LEU A 199 4.06 -8.85 8.01
C LEU A 199 4.36 -9.04 9.49
N LEU A 200 4.59 -7.94 10.21
CA LEU A 200 4.90 -7.97 11.64
C LEU A 200 3.78 -8.70 12.42
N GLU A 201 4.17 -9.53 13.38
CA GLU A 201 3.24 -10.31 14.20
C GLU A 201 2.36 -9.38 15.04
N GLY A 202 1.06 -9.66 15.18
CA GLY A 202 0.14 -8.82 15.98
C GLY A 202 -0.40 -7.57 15.27
N THR A 203 0.01 -7.29 14.03
CA THR A 203 -0.42 -6.08 13.31
C THR A 203 -1.90 -6.09 12.92
N VAL A 204 -2.46 -7.25 12.59
CA VAL A 204 -3.89 -7.38 12.25
C VAL A 204 -4.73 -7.14 13.49
N GLU A 205 -4.36 -7.77 14.60
CA GLU A 205 -5.04 -7.69 15.89
C GLU A 205 -4.99 -6.27 16.47
N MET A 206 -3.84 -5.59 16.35
CA MET A 206 -3.73 -4.18 16.73
C MET A 206 -4.61 -3.29 15.87
N ALA A 207 -4.66 -3.52 14.56
CA ALA A 207 -5.55 -2.77 13.68
C ALA A 207 -7.02 -3.00 14.06
N GLU A 208 -7.46 -4.23 14.31
CA GLU A 208 -8.83 -4.49 14.79
C GLU A 208 -9.15 -3.73 16.08
N GLN A 209 -8.19 -3.62 17.01
CA GLN A 209 -8.37 -2.85 18.25
C GLN A 209 -8.53 -1.34 17.98
N ILE A 210 -7.68 -0.77 17.14
CA ILE A 210 -7.71 0.67 16.81
C ILE A 210 -8.96 1.04 16.02
N PHE A 211 -9.39 0.17 15.11
CA PHE A 211 -10.56 0.39 14.25
C PHE A 211 -11.88 -0.10 14.88
N GLY A 212 -11.93 -0.27 16.21
CA GLY A 212 -13.17 -0.55 16.93
C GLY A 212 -13.85 -1.88 16.56
N GLY A 213 -13.06 -2.88 16.17
CA GLY A 213 -13.55 -4.22 15.78
C GLY A 213 -13.99 -4.35 14.33
N VAL A 214 -13.71 -3.37 13.46
CA VAL A 214 -13.85 -3.54 12.02
C VAL A 214 -12.98 -4.72 11.56
N PRO A 215 -13.50 -5.64 10.71
CA PRO A 215 -12.72 -6.78 10.24
C PRO A 215 -11.43 -6.33 9.55
N VAL A 216 -10.31 -6.95 9.93
CA VAL A 216 -9.02 -6.70 9.27
C VAL A 216 -8.44 -8.02 8.79
N ARG A 217 -7.91 -8.03 7.56
CA ARG A 217 -7.13 -9.16 7.07
C ARG A 217 -5.81 -8.72 6.46
N ARG A 218 -4.88 -9.65 6.39
CA ARG A 218 -3.64 -9.47 5.62
C ARG A 218 -3.90 -9.76 4.14
N GLY A 219 -3.47 -8.86 3.28
CA GLY A 219 -3.55 -8.92 1.83
C GLY A 219 -2.36 -9.67 1.24
N PHE A 220 -2.63 -10.82 0.63
CA PHE A 220 -1.65 -11.55 -0.17
C PHE A 220 -2.03 -11.43 -1.64
N PRO A 221 -1.06 -11.39 -2.57
CA PRO A 221 -1.36 -11.45 -4.00
C PRO A 221 -2.21 -12.69 -4.34
N LEU A 222 -3.42 -12.46 -4.88
CA LEU A 222 -4.44 -13.49 -5.09
C LEU A 222 -4.29 -14.23 -6.44
N GLN A 223 -3.69 -13.57 -7.43
CA GLN A 223 -3.63 -14.03 -8.81
C GLN A 223 -2.28 -13.72 -9.47
N PRO A 224 -1.93 -14.43 -10.58
CA PRO A 224 -2.59 -15.63 -11.11
C PRO A 224 -2.20 -16.91 -10.35
N GLU A 225 -2.89 -18.03 -10.59
CA GLU A 225 -2.53 -19.35 -10.01
C GLU A 225 -1.08 -19.75 -10.31
N THR A 226 -0.56 -19.28 -11.46
CA THR A 226 0.82 -19.48 -11.91
C THR A 226 1.84 -18.59 -11.19
N LEU A 227 1.42 -17.76 -10.24
CA LEU A 227 2.31 -16.92 -9.47
C LEU A 227 3.25 -17.82 -8.64
N PRO A 228 4.58 -17.70 -8.81
CA PRO A 228 5.55 -18.44 -8.02
C PRO A 228 5.31 -18.25 -6.51
N ASP A 229 5.44 -19.31 -5.72
CA ASP A 229 5.14 -19.29 -4.28
C ASP A 229 5.89 -18.18 -3.54
N GLY A 230 7.13 -17.89 -3.94
CA GLY A 230 7.94 -16.82 -3.34
C GLY A 230 7.39 -15.40 -3.55
N LEU A 231 6.43 -15.21 -4.46
CA LEU A 231 5.76 -13.93 -4.71
C LEU A 231 4.40 -13.82 -4.01
N ARG A 232 3.94 -14.87 -3.33
CA ARG A 232 2.72 -14.85 -2.49
C ARG A 232 3.04 -14.27 -1.11
N ASP A 233 3.60 -13.08 -1.10
CA ASP A 233 3.98 -12.33 0.10
C ASP A 233 3.46 -10.89 -0.04
N PRO A 234 2.89 -10.28 1.01
CA PRO A 234 2.38 -8.91 0.97
C PRO A 234 3.42 -7.89 0.51
N ALA A 235 4.71 -8.13 0.74
CA ALA A 235 5.80 -7.27 0.27
C ALA A 235 5.93 -7.21 -1.26
N PHE A 236 5.32 -8.15 -1.99
CA PHE A 236 5.30 -8.17 -3.45
C PHE A 236 3.98 -7.66 -4.05
N ALA A 237 3.01 -7.21 -3.25
CA ALA A 237 1.70 -6.75 -3.73
C ALA A 237 1.81 -5.73 -4.87
N THR A 238 2.59 -4.65 -4.70
CA THR A 238 2.79 -3.64 -5.74
C THR A 238 3.39 -4.24 -7.01
N SER A 239 4.43 -5.08 -6.86
CA SER A 239 5.14 -5.66 -8.00
C SER A 239 4.27 -6.61 -8.82
N VAL A 240 3.50 -7.46 -8.14
CA VAL A 240 2.52 -8.36 -8.79
C VAL A 240 1.41 -7.54 -9.44
N GLY A 241 0.92 -6.51 -8.75
CA GLY A 241 -0.08 -5.57 -9.26
C GLY A 241 0.33 -4.87 -10.55
N LEU A 242 1.59 -4.42 -10.63
CA LEU A 242 2.15 -3.82 -11.85
C LEU A 242 2.16 -4.79 -13.03
N VAL A 243 2.47 -6.07 -12.78
CA VAL A 243 2.44 -7.12 -13.83
C VAL A 243 1.00 -7.38 -14.28
N LEU A 244 0.05 -7.48 -13.34
CA LEU A 244 -1.38 -7.64 -13.67
C LEU A 244 -1.91 -6.46 -14.48
N HIS A 245 -1.55 -5.24 -14.10
CA HIS A 245 -1.88 -4.02 -14.87
C HIS A 245 -1.30 -4.09 -16.28
N ALA A 246 -0.02 -4.41 -16.42
CA ALA A 246 0.65 -4.51 -17.72
C ALA A 246 0.04 -5.61 -18.61
N ALA A 247 -0.36 -6.74 -18.03
CA ALA A 247 -1.02 -7.83 -18.77
C ALA A 247 -2.36 -7.37 -19.35
N ARG A 248 -3.16 -6.59 -18.59
CA ARG A 248 -4.41 -6.00 -19.09
C ARG A 248 -4.13 -4.94 -20.15
N ALA A 249 -3.20 -4.01 -19.91
CA ALA A 249 -2.86 -2.95 -20.86
C ALA A 249 -2.29 -3.47 -22.19
N SER A 250 -1.59 -4.62 -22.17
CA SER A 250 -1.08 -5.28 -23.39
C SER A 250 -2.21 -5.81 -24.28
N ILE A 251 -3.31 -6.27 -23.66
CA ILE A 251 -4.53 -6.67 -24.39
C ILE A 251 -5.19 -5.44 -25.03
N GLU A 252 -5.07 -4.27 -24.41
CA GLU A 252 -5.65 -3.01 -24.87
C GLU A 252 -4.78 -2.24 -25.89
N GLY A 253 -3.55 -2.69 -26.18
CA GLY A 253 -2.69 -2.13 -27.21
C GLY A 253 -1.98 -0.81 -26.83
N VAL A 254 -1.56 -0.65 -25.58
CA VAL A 254 -0.86 0.56 -25.11
C VAL A 254 0.61 0.57 -25.56
N ASP A 255 0.99 1.52 -26.43
CA ASP A 255 2.38 1.72 -26.88
C ASP A 255 3.32 2.09 -25.70
N PRO A 256 4.54 1.54 -25.57
CA PRO A 256 5.51 1.86 -24.51
C PRO A 256 5.96 3.34 -24.46
N LEU A 257 6.54 3.80 -23.34
CA LEU A 257 7.18 5.12 -23.27
C LEU A 257 8.57 5.04 -23.94
N ASP A 258 8.79 5.87 -24.96
CA ASP A 258 10.09 6.00 -25.62
C ASP A 258 10.92 7.12 -24.96
N PRO A 259 12.13 6.84 -24.46
CA PRO A 259 13.03 7.82 -23.88
C PRO A 259 13.50 8.93 -24.85
N ALA A 260 13.56 8.64 -26.15
CA ALA A 260 14.01 9.58 -27.17
C ALA A 260 12.89 10.53 -27.64
N ASP A 261 11.68 10.38 -27.11
CA ASP A 261 10.54 11.20 -27.47
C ASP A 261 10.63 12.59 -26.81
N GLU A 262 10.77 13.64 -27.62
CA GLU A 262 10.73 15.04 -27.18
C GLU A 262 9.43 15.37 -26.40
N ASN A 263 8.34 14.60 -26.63
CA ASN A 263 7.05 14.76 -25.98
C ASN A 263 6.81 13.82 -24.79
N LEU A 264 7.86 13.21 -24.21
CA LEU A 264 7.74 12.32 -23.04
C LEU A 264 6.93 12.95 -21.89
N PHE A 265 7.09 14.26 -21.66
CA PHE A 265 6.30 15.02 -20.68
C PHE A 265 4.80 14.94 -20.97
N ALA A 266 4.40 15.21 -22.22
CA ALA A 266 3.02 15.17 -22.64
C ALA A 266 2.45 13.75 -22.63
N LYS A 267 3.26 12.73 -22.92
CA LYS A 267 2.86 11.32 -22.85
C LYS A 267 2.61 10.87 -21.40
N ILE A 268 3.53 11.15 -20.47
CA ILE A 268 3.33 10.82 -19.05
C ILE A 268 2.08 11.54 -18.51
N ALA A 269 1.94 12.84 -18.77
CA ALA A 269 0.76 13.60 -18.37
C ALA A 269 -0.53 13.01 -18.97
N ARG A 270 -0.50 12.58 -20.25
CA ARG A 270 -1.64 11.94 -20.92
C ARG A 270 -1.96 10.58 -20.32
N ARG A 271 -0.97 9.81 -19.87
CA ARG A 271 -1.20 8.51 -19.23
C ARG A 271 -1.74 8.64 -17.82
N MET A 272 -1.18 9.54 -17.02
CA MET A 272 -1.77 9.92 -15.74
C MET A 272 -3.22 10.40 -15.93
N LYS A 273 -3.48 11.14 -17.03
CA LYS A 273 -4.84 11.53 -17.40
C LYS A 273 -5.69 10.37 -17.93
N GLY A 274 -5.08 9.36 -18.55
CA GLY A 274 -5.74 8.19 -19.13
C GLY A 274 -6.18 7.17 -18.08
N TRP A 275 -5.44 7.04 -16.96
CA TRP A 275 -5.90 6.24 -15.81
C TRP A 275 -7.27 6.69 -15.32
N PHE A 276 -7.61 7.99 -15.45
CA PHE A 276 -8.94 8.49 -15.13
C PHE A 276 -10.08 7.90 -15.96
N ARG A 277 -9.81 7.32 -17.14
CA ARG A 277 -10.85 6.79 -18.03
C ARG A 277 -11.05 5.28 -17.92
N ASN A 278 -10.06 4.57 -17.39
CA ASN A 278 -10.09 3.10 -17.31
C ASN A 278 -10.38 2.60 -15.88
N PHE A 279 -10.11 3.41 -14.84
CA PHE A 279 -10.40 3.07 -13.45
C PHE A 279 -11.70 3.71 -12.91
N PHE A 280 -12.34 4.61 -13.66
CA PHE A 280 -13.49 5.42 -13.22
C PHE A 280 -14.55 5.58 -14.33
#